data_AF-A0A2E4BI93-F1
#
_entry.id   AF-A0A2E4BI93-F1
#
_cell.length_a   1.000
_cell.length_b   1.000
_cell.length_c   1.000
_cell.angle_alpha   90.00
_cell.angle_beta   90.00
_cell.angle_gamma   90.00
#
_symmetry.space_group_name_H-M   'P 1'
#
loop_
_entity.id
_entity.type
_entity.pdbx_description
1 polymer ?
#
loop_
_entity_poly.entity_id
_entity_poly.type
_entity_poly.pdbx_seq_one_letter_code
_entity_poly.pdbx_strand_id
1 'polypeptide(L)'
;MGQNLNISQSLATNRHFLRDGNFKPAVQVADSMKAYRVSGIAPFGSVRNKFSLDLPADSKADAEHMAYSIIGSRHKAKRRVIDIESVDEIDPRTSTEPKILHVFREQIAAAGGPIAPAAEEE
;
A
#
# COMPACT_ATOMS: atom_id res chain seq x y z
N MET A 1 -22.66 -16.37 57.92
CA MET A 1 -22.36 -17.39 56.89
C MET A 1 -22.91 -16.87 55.58
N GLY A 2 -22.19 -16.50 54.55
CA GLY A 2 -20.76 -16.42 54.29
C GLY A 2 -20.59 -15.83 52.88
N GLN A 3 -19.45 -15.18 52.69
CA GLN A 3 -18.75 -14.93 51.42
C GLN A 3 -19.38 -13.96 50.39
N ASN A 4 -18.69 -12.83 50.27
CA ASN A 4 -18.64 -11.94 49.11
C ASN A 4 -18.22 -12.67 47.83
N LEU A 5 -18.66 -12.16 46.68
CA LEU A 5 -17.79 -11.95 45.52
C LEU A 5 -18.31 -10.78 44.70
N ASN A 6 -17.49 -9.73 44.76
CA ASN A 6 -17.46 -8.57 43.86
C ASN A 6 -16.98 -9.04 42.46
N ILE A 7 -16.78 -8.10 41.52
CA ILE A 7 -16.20 -8.27 40.16
C ILE A 7 -17.31 -8.40 39.08
N SER A 8 -17.48 -7.52 38.09
CA SER A 8 -16.82 -6.28 37.73
C SER A 8 -17.61 -5.57 36.63
N GLN A 9 -17.38 -4.26 36.56
CA GLN A 9 -17.72 -3.33 35.48
C GLN A 9 -17.66 -3.94 34.08
N SER A 10 -18.64 -3.63 33.24
CA SER A 10 -18.41 -3.50 31.80
C SER A 10 -18.95 -2.14 31.38
N LEU A 11 -18.02 -1.20 31.30
CA LEU A 11 -18.23 0.16 30.84
C LEU A 11 -18.78 0.16 29.42
N ALA A 12 -19.71 1.09 29.20
CA ALA A 12 -20.04 1.63 27.91
C ALA A 12 -18.79 1.80 27.04
N THR A 13 -18.80 1.24 25.84
CA THR A 13 -18.01 1.80 24.74
C THR A 13 -18.75 1.53 23.44
N ASN A 14 -19.78 2.35 23.22
CA ASN A 14 -20.27 2.68 21.90
C ASN A 14 -19.12 3.38 21.14
N ARG A 15 -18.17 2.61 20.58
CA ARG A 15 -17.14 3.16 19.68
C ARG A 15 -17.71 3.23 18.28
N HIS A 16 -18.52 4.26 18.10
CA HIS A 16 -18.73 4.93 16.83
C HIS A 16 -17.36 5.37 16.30
N PHE A 17 -16.71 4.50 15.52
CA PHE A 17 -15.59 4.93 14.69
C PHE A 17 -16.16 5.56 13.42
N LEU A 18 -16.57 6.82 13.56
CA LEU A 18 -16.27 7.81 12.52
C LEU A 18 -14.77 7.71 12.30
N ARG A 19 -14.37 7.17 11.15
CA ARG A 19 -13.08 7.52 10.59
C ARG A 19 -13.42 8.50 9.49
N ASP A 20 -13.35 9.79 9.84
CA ASP A 20 -13.36 10.87 8.88
C ASP A 20 -12.35 10.55 7.79
N GLY A 21 -12.86 10.09 6.65
CA GLY A 21 -12.12 10.05 5.41
C GLY A 21 -11.94 11.48 4.94
N ASN A 22 -11.13 12.24 5.68
CA ASN A 22 -10.62 13.53 5.27
C ASN A 22 -9.64 13.26 4.12
N PHE A 23 -10.20 12.96 2.94
CA PHE A 23 -9.48 12.93 1.68
C PHE A 23 -9.10 14.39 1.41
N LYS A 24 -8.00 14.84 2.02
CA LYS A 24 -7.44 16.15 1.74
C LYS A 24 -7.05 16.11 0.25
N PRO A 25 -7.68 16.88 -0.66
CA PRO A 25 -7.13 17.05 -1.98
C PRO A 25 -5.99 18.07 -1.84
N ALA A 26 -4.88 17.65 -1.24
CA ALA A 26 -3.62 18.36 -1.40
C ALA A 26 -3.09 17.97 -2.78
N VAL A 27 -3.71 18.54 -3.81
CA VAL A 27 -3.16 18.63 -5.15
C VAL A 27 -1.92 19.52 -5.04
N GLN A 28 -0.82 18.93 -4.58
CA GLN A 28 0.51 19.52 -4.64
C GLN A 28 1.04 19.21 -6.04
N VAL A 29 0.63 20.04 -7.00
CA VAL A 29 1.20 20.04 -8.35
C VAL A 29 2.56 20.73 -8.27
N ALA A 30 3.64 19.99 -7.94
CA ALA A 30 5.01 20.49 -8.12
C ALA A 30 6.14 19.46 -7.93
N ASP A 31 5.88 18.15 -7.79
CA ASP A 31 6.95 17.15 -7.92
C ASP A 31 6.52 16.11 -8.96
N SER A 32 7.41 15.81 -9.90
CA SER A 32 7.19 14.84 -10.97
C SER A 32 6.71 13.51 -10.38
N MET A 33 5.65 12.92 -10.95
CA MET A 33 5.18 11.56 -10.64
C MET A 33 6.37 10.62 -10.41
N LYS A 34 6.35 9.85 -9.33
CA LYS A 34 7.47 8.99 -8.90
C LYS A 34 7.08 7.53 -8.85
N ALA A 35 8.06 6.64 -8.83
CA ALA A 35 7.82 5.21 -8.66
C ALA A 35 7.92 4.83 -7.18
N TYR A 36 6.90 4.13 -6.68
CA TYR A 36 6.85 3.63 -5.31
C TYR A 36 6.66 2.13 -5.30
N ARG A 37 7.40 1.42 -4.45
CA ARG A 37 7.17 0.02 -4.13
C ARG A 37 6.39 -0.07 -2.83
N VAL A 38 5.19 -0.62 -2.92
CA VAL A 38 4.34 -0.90 -1.77
C VAL A 38 4.44 -2.38 -1.46
N SER A 39 4.92 -2.69 -0.25
CA SER A 39 5.01 -4.06 0.25
C SER A 39 4.04 -4.27 1.41
N GLY A 40 3.51 -5.47 1.53
CA GLY A 40 2.58 -5.78 2.62
C GLY A 40 2.09 -7.21 2.59
N ILE A 41 1.14 -7.51 3.46
CA ILE A 41 0.47 -8.80 3.56
C ILE A 41 -1.01 -8.61 3.21
N ALA A 42 -1.51 -9.42 2.28
CA ALA A 42 -2.92 -9.43 1.91
C ALA A 42 -3.47 -10.86 1.88
N PRO A 43 -4.77 -11.05 2.15
CA PRO A 43 -5.42 -12.34 2.01
C PRO A 43 -5.72 -12.58 0.53
N PHE A 44 -5.12 -13.64 0.00
CA PHE A 44 -5.41 -14.16 -1.33
C PHE A 44 -6.22 -15.45 -1.15
N GLY A 45 -7.54 -15.31 -1.08
CA GLY A 45 -8.43 -16.42 -0.73
C GLY A 45 -8.26 -16.82 0.73
N SER A 46 -7.82 -18.06 0.98
CA SER A 46 -7.72 -18.64 2.32
C SER A 46 -6.38 -18.37 3.03
N VAL A 47 -5.39 -17.84 2.33
CA VAL A 47 -4.03 -17.66 2.86
C VAL A 47 -3.64 -16.18 2.83
N ARG A 48 -2.88 -15.74 3.85
CA ARG A 48 -2.24 -14.42 3.88
C ARG A 48 -0.85 -14.52 3.28
N ASN A 49 -0.63 -13.89 2.14
CA ASN A 49 0.68 -13.86 1.49
C ASN A 49 1.21 -12.43 1.42
N LYS A 50 2.54 -12.33 1.36
CA LYS A 50 3.22 -11.08 1.06
C LYS A 50 2.96 -10.68 -0.38
N PHE A 51 2.78 -9.38 -0.61
CA PHE A 51 2.70 -8.78 -1.93
C PHE A 51 3.72 -7.64 -2.02
N SER A 52 4.18 -7.39 -3.25
CA SER A 52 4.96 -6.22 -3.62
C SER A 52 4.36 -5.66 -4.89
N LEU A 53 4.04 -4.36 -4.90
CA LEU A 53 3.46 -3.67 -6.05
C LEU A 53 4.25 -2.41 -6.34
N ASP A 54 4.72 -2.27 -7.58
CA ASP A 54 5.39 -1.07 -8.05
C ASP A 54 4.36 -0.17 -8.73
N LEU A 55 4.15 1.02 -8.18
CA LEU A 55 3.08 1.93 -8.57
C LEU A 55 3.62 3.33 -8.87
N PRO A 56 3.24 3.93 -10.01
CA PRO A 56 3.54 5.33 -10.26
C PRO A 56 2.55 6.18 -9.45
N ALA A 57 3.05 7.06 -8.59
CA ALA A 57 2.22 7.94 -7.77
C ALA A 57 2.92 9.28 -7.51
N ASP A 58 2.14 10.29 -7.16
CA ASP A 58 2.69 11.62 -6.85
C ASP A 58 3.26 11.69 -5.42
N SER A 59 2.78 10.80 -4.53
CA SER A 59 3.23 10.73 -3.14
C SER A 59 3.04 9.34 -2.54
N LYS A 60 3.68 9.08 -1.40
CA LYS A 60 3.52 7.82 -0.63
C LYS A 60 2.06 7.53 -0.27
N ALA A 61 1.30 8.55 0.13
CA ALA A 61 -0.11 8.39 0.49
C ALA A 61 -0.95 7.97 -0.72
N ASP A 62 -0.67 8.55 -1.89
CA ASP A 62 -1.35 8.17 -3.13
C ASP A 62 -1.00 6.74 -3.56
N ALA A 63 0.29 6.35 -3.47
CA ALA A 63 0.72 4.98 -3.72
C ALA A 63 0.01 3.96 -2.82
N GLU A 64 -0.17 4.27 -1.53
CA GLU A 64 -0.92 3.45 -0.58
C GLU A 64 -2.39 3.32 -0.98
N HIS A 65 -3.05 4.43 -1.33
CA HIS A 65 -4.44 4.42 -1.80
C HIS A 65 -4.61 3.58 -3.07
N MET A 66 -3.66 3.69 -4.00
CA MET A 66 -3.63 2.88 -5.21
C MET A 66 -3.45 1.39 -4.90
N ALA A 67 -2.54 1.03 -3.98
CA ALA A 67 -2.34 -0.35 -3.56
C ALA A 67 -3.64 -0.96 -3.00
N TYR A 68 -4.34 -0.24 -2.11
CA TYR A 68 -5.65 -0.68 -1.62
C TYR A 68 -6.69 -0.87 -2.73
N SER A 69 -6.71 0.02 -3.73
CA SER A 69 -7.63 -0.06 -4.86
C SER A 69 -7.35 -1.29 -5.74
N ILE A 70 -6.08 -1.56 -6.04
CA ILE A 70 -5.65 -2.69 -6.89
C ILE A 70 -5.94 -4.01 -6.19
N ILE A 71 -5.50 -4.16 -4.95
CA ILE A 71 -5.70 -5.41 -4.19
C ILE A 71 -7.19 -5.62 -3.92
N GLY A 72 -7.92 -4.56 -3.59
CA GLY A 72 -9.36 -4.63 -3.30
C GLY A 72 -10.20 -5.04 -4.50
N SER A 73 -9.96 -4.46 -5.68
CA SER A 73 -10.71 -4.79 -6.90
C SER A 73 -10.32 -6.14 -7.49
N ARG A 74 -9.01 -6.43 -7.57
CA ARG A 74 -8.50 -7.66 -8.20
C ARG A 74 -8.68 -8.90 -7.34
N HIS A 75 -8.59 -8.78 -6.01
CA HIS A 75 -8.62 -9.91 -5.09
C HIS A 75 -9.79 -9.88 -4.10
N LYS A 76 -10.74 -8.94 -4.26
CA LYS A 76 -11.88 -8.73 -3.34
C LYS A 76 -11.46 -8.55 -1.89
N ALA A 77 -10.23 -8.07 -1.66
CA ALA A 77 -9.69 -7.86 -0.33
C ALA A 77 -10.23 -6.57 0.27
N LYS A 78 -10.82 -6.66 1.46
CA LYS A 78 -11.28 -5.45 2.19
C LYS A 78 -10.06 -4.71 2.73
N ARG A 79 -10.06 -3.37 2.74
CA ARG A 79 -8.95 -2.56 3.27
C ARG A 79 -8.47 -3.01 4.66
N ARG A 80 -9.41 -3.35 5.55
CA ARG A 80 -9.14 -3.79 6.93
C ARG A 80 -8.36 -5.10 7.07
N VAL A 81 -8.24 -5.89 6.00
CA VAL A 81 -7.53 -7.18 6.02
C VAL A 81 -6.19 -7.10 5.27
N ILE A 82 -5.85 -5.93 4.72
CA ILE A 82 -4.59 -5.68 4.02
C ILE A 82 -3.70 -4.91 4.99
N ASP A 83 -2.56 -5.51 5.33
CA ASP A 83 -1.56 -4.93 6.20
C ASP A 83 -0.41 -4.42 5.30
N ILE A 84 -0.25 -3.10 5.14
CA ILE A 84 0.87 -2.53 4.39
C ILE A 84 2.07 -2.43 5.33
N GLU A 85 3.18 -3.05 4.95
CA GLU A 85 4.42 -3.09 5.73
C GLU A 85 5.30 -1.88 5.42
N SER A 86 5.49 -1.55 4.14
CA SER A 86 6.32 -0.42 3.72
C SER A 86 5.83 0.25 2.42
N VAL A 87 6.17 1.54 2.29
CA VAL A 87 5.97 2.34 1.08
C VAL A 87 7.27 3.10 0.81
N ASP A 88 8.04 2.56 -0.13
CA ASP A 88 9.40 3.02 -0.43
C ASP A 88 9.46 3.61 -1.83
N GLU A 89 10.14 4.75 -1.98
CA GLU A 89 10.40 5.36 -3.28
C GLU A 89 11.49 4.54 -3.98
N ILE A 90 11.26 4.13 -5.23
CA ILE A 90 12.20 3.35 -6.02
C ILE A 90 12.56 4.08 -7.31
N ASP A 91 13.72 3.74 -7.87
CA ASP A 91 14.06 4.20 -9.22
C ASP A 91 13.21 3.43 -10.24
N PRO A 92 12.44 4.11 -11.12
CA PRO A 92 11.61 3.45 -12.13
C PRO A 92 12.39 2.53 -13.08
N ARG A 93 13.72 2.70 -13.21
CA ARG A 93 14.59 1.85 -14.02
C ARG A 93 14.74 0.44 -13.46
N THR A 94 14.56 0.27 -12.14
CA THR A 94 14.72 -1.00 -11.42
C THR A 94 13.44 -1.83 -11.32
N SER A 95 12.30 -1.23 -11.69
CA SER A 95 11.02 -1.90 -11.66
C SER A 95 10.84 -2.80 -12.88
N THR A 96 10.28 -3.99 -12.66
CA THR A 96 9.87 -4.91 -13.73
C THR A 96 8.48 -4.60 -14.27
N GLU A 97 7.76 -3.67 -13.64
CA GLU A 97 6.34 -3.54 -13.84
C GLU A 97 6.01 -2.75 -15.12
N PRO A 98 5.24 -3.32 -16.07
CA PRO A 98 5.02 -2.70 -17.38
C PRO A 98 4.45 -1.28 -17.29
N LYS A 99 3.62 -1.04 -16.26
CA LYS A 99 3.01 0.28 -16.02
C LYS A 99 4.07 1.32 -15.63
N ILE A 100 5.06 0.95 -14.81
CA ILE A 100 6.17 1.84 -14.43
C ILE A 100 7.02 2.13 -15.67
N LEU A 101 7.46 1.09 -16.37
CA LEU A 101 8.29 1.24 -17.58
C LEU A 101 7.62 2.14 -18.64
N HIS A 102 6.28 2.03 -18.79
CA HIS A 102 5.53 2.86 -19.72
C HIS A 102 5.44 4.33 -19.28
N VAL A 103 5.05 4.58 -18.02
CA VAL A 103 4.91 5.95 -17.49
C VAL A 103 6.25 6.69 -17.48
N PHE A 104 7.32 5.98 -17.14
CA PHE A 104 8.66 6.54 -16.98
C PHE A 104 9.57 6.36 -18.20
N ARG A 105 9.02 5.94 -19.35
CA ARG A 105 9.80 5.61 -20.56
C ARG A 105 10.81 6.70 -20.95
N GLU A 106 10.41 7.97 -20.86
CA GLU A 106 11.22 9.13 -21.25
C GLU A 106 12.32 9.39 -20.22
N GLN A 107 12.01 9.25 -18.93
CA GLN A 107 12.98 9.36 -17.85
C GLN A 107 14.01 8.22 -17.92
N ILE A 108 13.55 7.00 -18.16
CA ILE A 108 14.41 5.83 -18.33
C ILE A 108 15.34 6.01 -19.55
N ALA A 109 14.79 6.47 -20.69
CA ALA A 109 15.58 6.75 -21.89
C ALA A 109 16.64 7.85 -21.65
N ALA A 110 16.26 8.95 -20.99
CA ALA A 110 17.17 10.04 -20.63
C ALA A 110 18.27 9.59 -19.65
N ALA A 111 17.96 8.67 -18.74
CA ALA A 111 18.90 8.15 -17.75
C ALA A 111 19.81 7.02 -18.29
N GLY A 112 19.65 6.59 -19.54
CA GLY A 112 20.50 5.59 -20.18
C GLY A 112 19.94 4.16 -20.20
N GLY A 113 18.62 3.98 -20.15
CA GLY A 113 17.92 2.71 -20.36
C GLY A 113 17.51 1.97 -19.08
N PRO A 114 16.64 0.94 -19.18
CA PRO A 114 16.17 0.18 -18.03
C PRO A 114 17.31 -0.62 -17.40
N ILE A 115 17.35 -0.67 -16.07
CA ILE A 115 18.28 -1.52 -15.32
C ILE A 115 17.45 -2.72 -14.90
N ALA A 116 17.50 -3.81 -15.68
CA ALA A 116 16.88 -5.05 -15.24
C ALA A 116 17.43 -5.38 -13.84
N PRO A 117 16.58 -5.62 -12.82
CA PRO A 117 17.11 -6.15 -11.57
C PRO A 117 17.79 -7.47 -11.95
N ALA A 118 19.08 -7.56 -11.67
CA ALA A 118 19.85 -8.78 -11.90
C ALA A 118 19.06 -9.92 -11.25
N ALA A 119 18.50 -10.80 -12.08
CA ALA A 119 18.03 -12.08 -11.63
C ALA A 119 19.27 -12.78 -11.08
N GLU A 120 19.43 -12.77 -9.75
CA GLU A 120 20.16 -13.83 -9.08
C GLU A 120 19.39 -15.11 -9.38
N GLU A 121 19.88 -15.84 -10.38
CA GLU A 121 19.62 -17.26 -10.57
C GLU A 121 20.06 -17.99 -9.30
N GLU A 122 19.14 -18.72 -8.65
CA GLU A 122 19.47 -19.92 -7.90
C GLU A 122 18.34 -20.97 -8.05
#